data_AF-A0A7W6NZI6-F1
#
_entry.id   AF-A0A7W6NZI6-F1
#
_cell.length_a   1.000
_cell.length_b   1.000
_cell.length_c   1.000
_cell.angle_alpha   90.00
_cell.angle_beta   90.00
_cell.angle_gamma   90.00
#
_symmetry.space_group_name_H-M   'P 1'
#
loop_
_entity.id
_entity.type
_entity.pdbx_description
1 polymer ?
#
loop_
_entity_poly.entity_id
_entity_poly.type
_entity_poly.pdbx_seq_one_letter_code
_entity_poly.pdbx_strand_id
1 'polypeptide(L)'
;MRSILILCLPLVLFGACAARLPDQAKEPALRVSYGDLALDTRAGRTTLRARIEATVRAYCRANDRDVAPQLIRNKAGYCVEMVRRSFVAEMPHQLRRRYYQR
;
A
#
# COMPACT_ATOMS: atom_id res chain seq x y z
N MET A 1 -70.98 3.46 -6.72
CA MET A 1 -70.43 4.28 -5.61
C MET A 1 -69.00 3.81 -5.35
N ARG A 2 -68.04 4.74 -5.43
CA ARG A 2 -66.69 4.77 -4.84
C ARG A 2 -66.04 3.45 -4.37
N SER A 3 -64.89 3.12 -4.96
CA SER A 3 -63.64 2.99 -4.19
C SER A 3 -62.43 2.96 -5.15
N ILE A 4 -61.82 4.13 -5.29
CA ILE A 4 -60.40 4.33 -5.62
C ILE A 4 -59.62 4.03 -4.35
N LEU A 5 -58.48 3.33 -4.46
CA LEU A 5 -57.35 3.15 -3.52
C LEU A 5 -56.78 1.73 -3.84
N ILE A 6 -55.52 1.45 -4.19
CA ILE A 6 -54.26 2.01 -3.70
C ILE A 6 -53.11 1.47 -4.59
N LEU A 7 -52.25 2.39 -4.98
CA LEU A 7 -50.79 2.31 -5.17
C LEU A 7 -50.17 1.25 -6.11
N CYS A 8 -49.90 1.74 -7.33
CA CYS A 8 -48.55 1.85 -7.92
C CYS A 8 -47.38 1.38 -7.04
N LEU A 9 -46.99 0.10 -7.12
CA LEU A 9 -45.73 -0.35 -6.52
C LEU A 9 -45.07 -1.48 -7.33
N PRO A 10 -44.56 -1.20 -8.55
CA PRO A 10 -43.34 -1.89 -8.92
C PRO A 10 -42.44 -1.03 -9.81
N LEU A 11 -41.82 0.05 -9.30
CA LEU A 11 -40.87 0.82 -10.13
C LEU A 11 -39.72 1.52 -9.39
N VAL A 12 -39.47 1.23 -8.11
CA VAL A 12 -38.40 1.93 -7.34
C VAL A 12 -37.17 1.04 -7.05
N LEU A 13 -36.99 -0.08 -7.74
CA LEU A 13 -35.85 -0.98 -7.48
C LEU A 13 -34.73 -0.98 -8.53
N PHE A 14 -34.74 -0.05 -9.49
CA PHE A 14 -33.65 0.10 -10.48
C PHE A 14 -32.73 1.30 -10.24
N GLY A 15 -32.53 1.68 -8.97
CA GLY A 15 -31.73 2.85 -8.58
C GLY A 15 -30.41 2.57 -7.85
N ALA A 16 -29.97 1.30 -7.73
CA ALA A 16 -28.80 0.96 -6.90
C ALA A 16 -27.46 0.84 -7.65
N CYS A 17 -27.40 1.21 -8.93
CA CYS A 17 -26.15 1.15 -9.72
C CYS A 17 -25.63 2.54 -10.10
N ALA A 18 -25.62 3.48 -9.16
CA ALA A 18 -24.84 4.72 -9.32
C ALA A 18 -24.24 5.19 -7.99
N ALA A 19 -24.01 4.27 -7.05
CA ALA A 19 -23.05 4.52 -5.99
C ALA A 19 -21.69 4.66 -6.68
N ARG A 20 -21.31 5.91 -6.97
CA ARG A 20 -19.91 6.27 -7.21
C ARG A 20 -19.16 5.70 -6.02
N LEU A 21 -18.50 4.56 -6.23
CA LEU A 21 -17.58 4.04 -5.23
C LEU A 21 -16.65 5.21 -4.91
N PRO A 22 -16.46 5.55 -3.62
CA PRO A 22 -15.44 6.53 -3.26
C PRO A 22 -14.18 6.08 -3.99
N ASP A 23 -13.62 7.00 -4.79
CA ASP A 23 -12.41 6.81 -5.57
C ASP A 23 -11.47 5.94 -4.74
N GLN A 24 -11.33 4.66 -5.12
CA GLN A 24 -10.72 3.66 -4.26
C GLN A 24 -9.36 4.22 -3.90
N ALA A 25 -9.21 4.67 -2.65
CA ALA A 25 -8.01 5.34 -2.20
C ALA A 25 -6.87 4.40 -2.56
N LYS A 26 -6.12 4.77 -3.61
CA LYS A 26 -5.22 3.85 -4.29
C LYS A 26 -4.23 3.42 -3.23
N GLU A 27 -4.27 2.14 -2.86
CA GLU A 27 -3.45 1.63 -1.77
C GLU A 27 -2.02 2.13 -1.99
N PRO A 28 -1.43 2.83 -1.00
CA PRO A 28 -0.18 3.53 -1.22
C PRO A 28 0.89 2.51 -1.62
N ALA A 29 1.22 2.47 -2.91
CA ALA A 29 2.10 1.45 -3.44
C ALA A 29 3.57 1.82 -3.13
N LEU A 30 4.25 1.00 -2.33
CA LEU A 30 5.70 1.11 -2.14
C LEU A 30 6.41 0.62 -3.40
N ARG A 31 7.16 1.48 -4.08
CA ARG A 31 7.92 1.12 -5.30
C ARG A 31 9.36 1.60 -5.23
N VAL A 32 10.27 0.73 -5.64
CA VAL A 32 11.71 1.02 -5.75
C VAL A 32 12.21 0.56 -7.12
N SER A 33 12.74 1.48 -7.91
CA SER A 33 13.41 1.15 -9.18
C SER A 33 14.86 0.74 -8.93
N TYR A 34 15.28 -0.34 -9.58
CA TYR A 34 16.62 -0.92 -9.41
C TYR A 34 17.28 -1.37 -10.73
N GLY A 35 16.60 -1.22 -11.88
CA GLY A 35 17.13 -1.66 -13.18
C GLY A 35 18.38 -0.91 -13.63
N ASP A 36 18.63 0.27 -13.05
CA ASP A 36 19.80 1.11 -13.27
C ASP A 36 21.01 0.75 -12.37
N LEU A 37 20.86 -0.23 -11.47
CA LEU A 37 21.88 -0.57 -10.48
C LEU A 37 22.71 -1.79 -10.90
N ALA A 38 24.04 -1.66 -10.83
CA ALA A 38 24.97 -2.79 -10.95
C ALA A 38 25.01 -3.62 -9.64
N LEU A 39 24.02 -4.51 -9.46
CA LEU A 39 23.80 -5.27 -8.21
C LEU A 39 24.85 -6.37 -7.92
N ASP A 40 25.69 -6.68 -8.88
CA ASP A 40 26.89 -7.51 -8.74
C ASP A 40 28.03 -6.77 -8.00
N THR A 41 28.02 -5.44 -8.02
CA THR A 41 28.98 -4.61 -7.30
C THR A 41 28.52 -4.27 -5.88
N ARG A 42 29.47 -4.08 -4.96
CA ARG A 42 29.18 -3.59 -3.60
C ARG A 42 28.51 -2.22 -3.63
N ALA A 43 28.92 -1.35 -4.54
CA ALA A 43 28.36 -0.02 -4.72
C ALA A 43 26.87 -0.10 -5.09
N GLY A 44 26.50 -0.86 -6.13
CA GLY A 44 25.10 -1.00 -6.54
C GLY A 44 24.21 -1.63 -5.47
N ARG A 45 24.70 -2.63 -4.72
CA ARG A 45 23.99 -3.19 -3.56
C ARG A 45 23.79 -2.18 -2.44
N THR A 46 24.75 -1.30 -2.23
CA THR A 46 24.67 -0.24 -1.21
C THR A 46 23.64 0.80 -1.61
N THR A 47 23.65 1.23 -2.87
CA THR A 47 22.65 2.15 -3.43
C THR A 47 21.25 1.55 -3.37
N LEU A 48 21.08 0.27 -3.68
CA LEU A 48 19.80 -0.43 -3.53
C LEU A 48 19.28 -0.36 -2.09
N ARG A 49 20.11 -0.70 -1.11
CA ARG A 49 19.76 -0.65 0.31
C ARG A 49 19.34 0.75 0.75
N ALA A 50 20.10 1.77 0.33
CA ALA A 50 19.80 3.16 0.64
C ALA A 50 18.47 3.62 0.01
N ARG A 51 18.18 3.23 -1.24
CA ARG A 51 16.90 3.54 -1.90
C ARG A 51 15.72 2.90 -1.18
N ILE A 52 15.83 1.62 -0.84
CA ILE A 52 14.78 0.92 -0.07
C ILE A 52 14.53 1.63 1.25
N GLU A 53 15.59 1.96 2.00
CA GLU A 53 15.46 2.64 3.27
C GLU A 53 14.80 4.02 3.14
N ALA A 54 15.20 4.82 2.14
CA ALA A 54 14.60 6.12 1.87
C ALA A 54 13.12 6.01 1.51
N THR A 55 12.75 5.07 0.63
CA THR A 55 11.37 4.84 0.21
C THR A 55 10.50 4.36 1.37
N VAL A 56 10.99 3.42 2.19
CA VAL A 56 10.28 2.93 3.38
C VAL A 56 10.05 4.07 4.39
N ARG A 57 11.08 4.90 4.66
CA ARG A 57 10.94 6.06 5.53
C ARG A 57 9.94 7.08 4.98
N ALA A 58 9.90 7.30 3.66
CA ALA A 58 8.92 8.18 3.04
C ALA A 58 7.50 7.63 3.18
N TYR A 59 7.31 6.33 2.94
CA TYR A 59 6.04 5.64 3.11
C TYR A 59 5.53 5.71 4.55
N CYS A 60 6.38 5.41 5.52
CA CYS A 60 5.98 5.48 6.93
C CYS A 60 5.62 6.90 7.38
N ARG A 61 6.31 7.93 6.86
CA ARG A 61 5.95 9.33 7.13
C ARG A 61 4.61 9.72 6.51
N ALA A 62 4.33 9.25 5.29
CA ALA A 62 3.09 9.56 4.59
C ALA A 62 1.87 8.84 5.19
N ASN A 63 2.08 7.65 5.78
CA ASN A 63 1.02 6.76 6.26
C ASN A 63 1.08 6.54 7.79
N ASP A 64 1.69 7.46 8.53
CA ASP A 64 1.91 7.33 9.98
C ASP A 64 0.60 7.11 10.77
N ARG A 65 -0.53 7.59 10.23
CA ARG A 65 -1.85 7.40 10.82
C ARG A 65 -2.43 5.99 10.61
N ASP A 66 -2.06 5.31 9.53
CA ASP A 66 -2.68 4.07 9.05
C ASP A 66 -1.84 2.81 9.31
N VAL A 67 -0.52 2.94 9.44
CA VAL A 67 0.40 1.78 9.52
C VAL A 67 0.74 1.37 10.97
N ALA A 68 0.53 2.26 11.95
CA ALA A 68 0.80 1.96 13.35
C ALA A 68 -0.49 1.59 14.10
N PRO A 69 -0.64 0.35 14.61
CA PRO A 69 -1.68 0.05 15.59
C PRO A 69 -1.58 1.05 16.75
N GLN A 70 -2.71 1.56 17.22
CA GLN A 70 -2.80 2.62 18.24
C GLN A 70 -1.90 2.34 19.47
N LEU A 71 -1.64 1.06 19.78
CA LEU A 71 -0.82 0.57 20.89
C LEU A 71 0.72 0.59 20.66
N ILE A 72 1.19 0.76 19.42
CA ILE A 72 2.63 0.67 19.05
C ILE A 72 3.14 1.97 18.40
N ARG A 73 2.29 2.99 18.24
CA ARG A 73 2.69 4.32 17.74
C ARG A 73 3.93 4.90 18.44
N ASN A 74 4.15 4.53 19.71
CA ASN A 74 5.27 5.00 20.51
C ASN A 74 6.61 4.29 20.25
N LYS A 75 6.65 3.20 19.45
CA LYS A 75 7.93 2.60 19.02
C LYS A 75 8.39 3.29 17.74
N ALA A 76 9.15 4.36 17.91
CA ALA A 76 9.90 4.98 16.83
C ALA A 76 10.64 3.89 16.01
N GLY A 77 10.33 3.79 14.72
CA GLY A 77 10.95 2.82 13.82
C GLY A 77 10.19 1.51 13.61
N TYR A 78 9.08 1.23 14.32
CA TYR A 78 8.30 0.00 14.10
C TYR A 78 7.78 -0.10 12.67
N CYS A 79 7.18 0.98 12.14
CA CYS A 79 6.74 1.01 10.74
C CYS A 79 7.89 0.74 9.78
N VAL A 80 9.04 1.42 9.99
CA VAL A 80 10.20 1.29 9.10
C VAL A 80 10.68 -0.15 9.05
N GLU A 81 10.81 -0.80 10.20
CA GLU A 81 11.31 -2.17 10.25
C GLU A 81 10.31 -3.17 9.65
N MET A 82 9.02 -3.04 9.99
CA MET A 82 7.97 -3.92 9.46
C MET A 82 7.81 -3.78 7.95
N VAL A 83 7.66 -2.55 7.44
CA VAL A 83 7.49 -2.30 6.01
C VAL A 83 8.74 -2.74 5.23
N ARG A 84 9.94 -2.46 5.75
CA ARG A 84 11.19 -2.95 5.14
C ARG A 84 11.22 -4.47 5.05
N ARG A 85 10.84 -5.15 6.14
CA ARG A 85 10.84 -6.62 6.18
C ARG A 85 9.85 -7.23 5.20
N SER A 86 8.61 -6.72 5.17
CA SER A 86 7.58 -7.17 4.22
C SER A 86 7.99 -6.90 2.78
N PHE A 87 8.47 -5.68 2.50
CA PHE A 87 8.90 -5.31 1.15
C PHE A 87 10.06 -6.18 0.64
N VAL A 88 11.07 -6.45 1.48
CA VAL A 88 12.17 -7.33 1.11
C VAL A 88 11.70 -8.77 0.91
N ALA A 89 10.69 -9.25 1.66
CA ALA A 89 10.14 -10.59 1.52
C ALA A 89 9.42 -10.80 0.17
N GLU A 90 8.78 -9.76 -0.36
CA GLU A 90 8.06 -9.78 -1.64
C GLU A 90 8.98 -9.62 -2.87
N MET A 91 10.25 -9.27 -2.68
CA MET A 91 11.19 -9.11 -3.78
C MET A 91 11.41 -10.42 -4.56
N PRO A 92 11.65 -10.34 -5.88
CA PRO A 92 12.13 -11.48 -6.65
C PRO A 92 13.35 -12.12 -5.99
N HIS A 93 13.40 -13.46 -5.97
CA HIS A 93 14.42 -14.22 -5.25
C HIS A 93 15.85 -13.75 -5.54
N GLN A 94 16.16 -13.47 -6.82
CA GLN A 94 17.49 -13.00 -7.22
C GLN A 94 17.82 -11.63 -6.61
N LEU A 95 16.89 -10.68 -6.63
CA LEU A 95 17.06 -9.35 -6.04
C LEU A 95 17.24 -9.44 -4.52
N ARG A 96 16.42 -10.26 -3.85
CA ARG A 96 16.50 -10.50 -2.40
C ARG A 96 17.86 -11.07 -1.99
N ARG A 97 18.43 -11.99 -2.77
CA ARG A 97 19.79 -12.50 -2.55
C ARG A 97 20.83 -11.39 -2.66
N ARG A 98 20.74 -10.54 -3.69
CA ARG A 98 21.66 -9.39 -3.84
C ARG A 98 21.50 -8.40 -2.69
N TYR A 99 20.30 -8.16 -2.20
CA TYR A 99 20.06 -7.28 -1.05
C TYR A 99 20.82 -7.70 0.21
N TYR A 100 20.86 -9.00 0.51
CA TYR A 100 21.54 -9.53 1.71
C TYR A 100 23.06 -9.70 1.56
N GLN A 101 23.60 -9.60 0.34
CA GLN A 101 25.03 -9.68 0.09
C GLN A 101 25.73 -8.37 0.48
N ARG A 102 26.74 -8.46 1.35
CA ARG A 102 27.50 -7.29 1.83
C ARG A 102 28.60 -6.85 0.85
#